data_AF-A0A954NLU6-F1
#
_entry.id   AF-A0A954NLU6-F1
#
_cell.length_a   1.000
_cell.length_b   1.000
_cell.length_c   1.000
_cell.angle_alpha   90.00
_cell.angle_beta   90.00
_cell.angle_gamma   90.00
#
_symmetry.space_group_name_H-M   'P 1'
#
loop_
_entity.id
_entity.type
_entity.pdbx_description
1 polymer ?
#
loop_
_entity_poly.entity_id
_entity_poly.type
_entity_poly.pdbx_seq_one_letter_code
_entity_poly.pdbx_strand_id
1 'polypeptide(L)'
;SGNAEAVERARAVFVDLETALRKGGRIDSRDFRLAVDVAANSGPVGVNDLAGVQLVGSRGRKPVVPRTPAQLEYVRAIEGHDVVFGLGPAGTGKTYLAMAMALTLLKRRVMRRIVLTRPAVEAGEALGFLPGDLREKVAPYLRPLYDAIHDMLDPEEGQRYIEDGTIEIA
;
A
#
# COMPACT_ATOMS: atom_id res chain seq x y z
N SER A 1 2.25 7.89 -38.64
CA SER A 1 1.53 6.69 -39.07
C SER A 1 1.18 5.87 -37.84
N GLY A 2 -0.12 5.77 -37.53
CA GLY A 2 -0.65 5.09 -36.35
C GLY A 2 -2.15 5.39 -36.24
N ASN A 3 -2.93 4.48 -35.65
CA ASN A 3 -4.36 4.72 -35.39
C ASN A 3 -4.52 6.02 -34.58
N ALA A 4 -5.47 6.88 -34.95
CA ALA A 4 -5.73 8.17 -34.30
C ALA A 4 -5.92 8.03 -32.78
N GLU A 5 -6.60 6.98 -32.32
CA GLU A 5 -6.74 6.72 -30.88
C GLU A 5 -5.40 6.40 -30.19
N ALA A 6 -4.51 5.67 -30.85
CA ALA A 6 -3.20 5.33 -30.29
C ALA A 6 -2.31 6.57 -30.22
N VAL A 7 -2.42 7.48 -31.20
CA VAL A 7 -1.73 8.76 -31.18
C VAL A 7 -2.22 9.63 -30.02
N GLU A 8 -3.53 9.69 -29.77
CA GLU A 8 -4.04 10.48 -28.64
C GLU A 8 -3.72 9.88 -27.27
N ARG A 9 -3.72 8.55 -27.12
CA ARG A 9 -3.26 7.90 -25.89
C ARG A 9 -1.78 8.19 -25.63
N ALA A 10 -0.94 8.12 -26.65
CA ALA A 10 0.47 8.48 -26.52
C ALA A 10 0.65 9.95 -26.14
N ARG A 11 -0.12 10.86 -26.74
CA ARG A 11 -0.09 12.29 -26.42
C ARG A 11 -0.48 12.55 -24.96
N ALA A 12 -1.54 11.90 -24.47
CA ALA A 12 -1.99 12.02 -23.08
C ALA A 12 -0.89 11.63 -22.09
N VAL A 13 -0.16 10.53 -22.37
CA VAL A 13 1.01 10.11 -21.57
C VAL A 13 2.07 11.20 -21.49
N PHE A 14 2.46 11.78 -22.63
CA PHE A 14 3.49 12.82 -22.63
C PHE A 14 3.05 14.09 -21.89
N VAL A 15 1.79 14.49 -22.00
CA VAL A 15 1.23 15.63 -21.25
C VAL A 15 1.25 15.34 -19.75
N ASP A 16 0.92 14.12 -19.34
CA ASP A 16 0.95 13.72 -17.95
C ASP A 16 2.37 13.76 -17.37
N LEU A 17 3.33 13.15 -18.07
CA LEU A 17 4.74 13.14 -17.68
C LEU A 17 5.32 14.57 -17.63
N GLU A 18 4.99 15.42 -18.59
CA GLU A 18 5.41 16.83 -18.58
C GLU A 18 4.86 17.57 -17.37
N THR A 19 3.59 17.33 -17.03
CA THR A 19 2.94 17.94 -15.85
C THR A 19 3.61 17.50 -14.55
N ALA A 20 3.96 16.21 -14.41
CA ALA A 20 4.70 15.70 -13.26
C ALA A 20 6.07 16.37 -13.12
N LEU A 21 6.83 16.51 -14.22
CA LEU A 21 8.14 17.17 -14.21
C LEU A 21 8.03 18.65 -13.83
N ARG A 22 7.05 19.37 -14.38
CA ARG A 22 6.82 20.79 -14.07
C ARG A 22 6.47 21.04 -12.60
N LYS A 23 5.83 20.07 -11.94
CA LYS A 23 5.53 20.11 -10.49
C LYS A 23 6.73 19.73 -9.61
N GLY A 24 7.92 19.52 -10.18
CA GLY A 24 9.13 19.13 -9.46
C GLY A 24 9.26 17.63 -9.20
N GLY A 25 8.41 16.81 -9.82
CA GLY A 25 8.52 15.36 -9.77
C GLY A 25 9.78 14.87 -10.50
N ARG A 26 10.35 13.76 -10.05
CA ARG A 26 11.40 13.03 -10.78
C ARG A 26 10.73 11.86 -11.49
N ILE A 27 11.03 11.69 -12.77
CA ILE A 27 10.54 10.58 -13.59
C ILE A 27 11.74 9.70 -13.96
N ASP A 28 11.68 8.43 -13.61
CA ASP A 28 12.66 7.42 -14.01
C ASP A 28 12.13 6.51 -15.13
N SER A 29 12.98 5.60 -15.62
CA SER A 29 12.61 4.67 -16.70
C SER A 29 11.45 3.73 -16.33
N ARG A 30 11.17 3.51 -15.04
CA ARG A 30 10.05 2.69 -14.58
C ARG A 30 8.76 3.49 -14.61
N ASP A 31 8.79 4.72 -14.14
CA ASP A 31 7.64 5.64 -14.21
C ASP A 31 7.17 5.81 -15.66
N PHE A 32 8.12 5.94 -16.60
CA PHE A 32 7.84 6.00 -18.03
C PHE A 32 7.23 4.72 -18.60
N ARG A 33 7.70 3.53 -18.19
CA ARG A 33 7.11 2.27 -18.67
C ARG A 33 5.70 2.07 -18.15
N LEU A 34 5.50 2.36 -16.88
CA LEU A 34 4.19 2.28 -16.24
C LEU A 34 3.20 3.24 -16.92
N ALA A 35 3.64 4.45 -17.26
CA ALA A 35 2.85 5.40 -18.03
C ALA A 35 2.34 4.84 -19.35
N VAL A 36 3.26 4.23 -20.09
CA VAL A 36 2.99 3.64 -21.40
C VAL A 36 2.10 2.41 -21.27
N ASP A 37 2.34 1.56 -20.27
CA ASP A 37 1.54 0.35 -20.01
C ASP A 37 0.10 0.69 -19.63
N VAL A 38 -0.11 1.74 -18.83
CA VAL A 38 -1.45 2.21 -18.45
C VAL A 38 -2.20 2.74 -19.67
N ALA A 39 -1.56 3.57 -20.47
CA ALA A 39 -2.16 4.10 -21.70
C ALA A 39 -2.35 3.02 -22.79
N ALA A 40 -1.60 1.92 -22.73
CA ALA A 40 -1.75 0.81 -23.66
C ALA A 40 -2.86 -0.17 -23.25
N ASN A 41 -3.08 -0.40 -21.94
CA ASN A 41 -3.84 -1.56 -21.47
C ASN A 41 -5.22 -1.28 -20.86
N SER A 42 -5.58 -0.09 -20.33
CA SER A 42 -6.98 0.33 -20.01
C SER A 42 -7.09 1.64 -19.20
N GLY A 43 -8.09 2.47 -19.54
CA GLY A 43 -8.81 3.38 -18.62
C GLY A 43 -8.13 4.72 -18.20
N PRO A 44 -8.88 5.65 -17.59
CA PRO A 44 -8.52 7.07 -17.40
C PRO A 44 -7.50 7.32 -16.27
N VAL A 45 -6.75 6.29 -15.86
CA VAL A 45 -5.77 6.43 -14.78
C VAL A 45 -4.50 6.98 -15.40
N GLY A 46 -4.12 8.21 -15.06
CA GLY A 46 -2.93 8.86 -15.62
C GLY A 46 -1.65 8.45 -14.89
N VAL A 47 -0.49 8.64 -15.50
CA VAL A 47 0.83 8.45 -14.85
C VAL A 47 0.98 9.31 -13.60
N ASN A 48 0.40 10.51 -13.67
CA ASN A 48 0.34 11.47 -12.58
C ASN A 48 -0.32 10.91 -11.32
N ASP A 49 -1.22 9.95 -11.48
CA ASP A 49 -1.95 9.34 -10.38
C ASP A 49 -1.08 8.40 -9.55
N LEU A 50 -0.10 7.74 -10.18
CA LEU A 50 0.80 6.80 -9.53
C LEU A 50 1.91 7.50 -8.74
N ALA A 51 2.45 8.59 -9.29
CA ALA A 51 3.47 9.40 -8.63
C ALA A 51 2.91 10.30 -7.51
N GLY A 52 1.61 10.61 -7.54
CA GLY A 52 0.96 11.49 -6.56
C GLY A 52 0.62 10.84 -5.22
N VAL A 53 0.45 9.51 -5.19
CA VAL A 53 0.06 8.80 -3.96
C VAL A 53 1.31 8.43 -3.16
N GLN A 54 1.67 9.31 -2.22
CA GLN A 54 2.66 9.02 -1.18
C GLN A 54 1.92 8.67 0.12
N LEU A 55 1.98 7.40 0.48
CA LEU A 55 1.52 6.93 1.79
C LEU A 55 2.62 7.15 2.83
N VAL A 56 2.33 6.77 4.07
CA VAL A 56 3.23 6.92 5.21
C VAL A 56 4.68 6.54 4.87
N GLY A 57 5.59 7.39 5.34
CA GLY A 57 7.03 7.16 5.34
C GLY A 57 7.59 7.84 6.58
N SER A 58 8.47 7.15 7.31
CA SER A 58 9.08 7.70 8.51
C SER A 58 10.27 8.61 8.21
N ARG A 59 10.79 9.33 9.21
CA ARG A 59 12.03 10.11 9.07
C ARG A 59 13.15 9.20 8.56
N GLY A 60 13.66 9.49 7.37
CA GLY A 60 14.75 8.72 6.73
C GLY A 60 14.31 7.46 5.99
N ARG A 61 13.02 7.12 5.95
CA ARG A 61 12.50 5.99 5.15
C ARG A 61 11.71 6.48 3.95
N LYS A 62 11.84 5.77 2.82
CA LYS A 62 11.10 6.09 1.61
C LYS A 62 9.60 5.88 1.86
N PRO A 63 8.73 6.80 1.39
CA PRO A 63 7.29 6.63 1.48
C PRO A 63 6.84 5.35 0.76
N VAL A 64 5.79 4.72 1.27
CA VAL A 64 5.15 3.61 0.58
C VAL A 64 4.35 4.17 -0.61
N VAL A 65 4.62 3.63 -1.80
CA VAL A 65 3.97 4.07 -3.04
C VAL A 65 3.44 2.85 -3.82
N PRO A 66 2.25 2.94 -4.42
CA PRO A 66 1.79 1.92 -5.36
C PRO A 66 2.72 1.90 -6.57
N ARG A 67 3.08 0.69 -7.03
CA ARG A 67 4.03 0.46 -8.14
C ARG A 67 3.37 -0.06 -9.40
N THR A 68 2.10 -0.43 -9.32
CA THR A 68 1.33 -0.95 -10.45
C THR A 68 -0.05 -0.29 -10.50
N PRO A 69 -0.74 -0.31 -11.65
CA PRO A 69 -2.06 0.29 -11.78
C PRO A 69 -3.08 -0.36 -10.84
N ALA A 70 -3.04 -1.69 -10.71
CA ALA A 70 -3.88 -2.44 -9.78
C ALA A 70 -3.63 -2.06 -8.30
N GLN A 71 -2.37 -1.76 -7.94
CA GLN A 71 -2.05 -1.27 -6.59
C GLN A 71 -2.59 0.13 -6.35
N LEU A 72 -2.56 1.01 -7.35
CA LEU A 72 -3.15 2.34 -7.25
C LEU A 72 -4.66 2.26 -7.15
N GLU A 73 -5.31 1.46 -7.99
CA GLU A 73 -6.74 1.19 -7.93
C GLU A 73 -7.13 0.66 -6.55
N TYR A 74 -6.34 -0.26 -5.99
CA TYR A 74 -6.55 -0.77 -4.64
C TYR A 74 -6.48 0.34 -3.57
N VAL A 75 -5.49 1.22 -3.62
CA VAL A 75 -5.37 2.34 -2.67
C VAL A 75 -6.53 3.32 -2.83
N ARG A 76 -6.93 3.65 -4.06
CA ARG A 76 -8.09 4.50 -4.35
C ARG A 76 -9.39 3.88 -3.86
N ALA A 77 -9.54 2.57 -4.00
CA ALA A 77 -10.70 1.84 -3.50
C ALA A 77 -10.83 2.02 -1.97
N ILE A 78 -9.71 1.96 -1.23
CA ILE A 78 -9.69 2.17 0.23
C ILE A 78 -10.12 3.59 0.61
N GLU A 79 -9.79 4.60 -0.19
CA GLU A 79 -10.25 5.99 0.05
C GLU A 79 -11.74 6.17 -0.23
N GLY A 80 -12.27 5.51 -1.27
CA GLY A 80 -13.62 5.74 -1.78
C GLY A 80 -14.72 4.84 -1.23
N HIS A 81 -14.37 3.78 -0.49
CA HIS A 81 -15.34 2.76 -0.04
C HIS A 81 -15.11 2.39 1.43
N ASP A 82 -16.21 2.13 2.13
CA ASP A 82 -16.18 1.69 3.53
C ASP A 82 -15.57 0.30 3.70
N VAL A 83 -15.72 -0.57 2.69
CA VAL A 83 -15.25 -1.96 2.70
C VAL A 83 -14.56 -2.30 1.38
N VAL A 84 -13.35 -2.85 1.45
CA VAL A 84 -12.56 -3.24 0.27
C VAL A 84 -11.98 -4.64 0.45
N PHE A 85 -12.19 -5.51 -0.53
CA PHE A 85 -11.60 -6.84 -0.57
C PHE A 85 -10.35 -6.84 -1.46
N GLY A 86 -9.18 -6.97 -0.85
CA GLY A 86 -7.93 -7.16 -1.57
C GLY A 86 -7.73 -8.63 -1.95
N LEU A 87 -8.04 -9.01 -3.19
CA LEU A 87 -7.81 -10.35 -3.71
C LEU A 87 -6.58 -10.38 -4.62
N GLY A 88 -5.80 -11.46 -4.57
CA GLY A 88 -4.68 -11.68 -5.50
C GLY A 88 -3.54 -12.52 -4.92
N PRO A 89 -2.54 -12.86 -5.74
CA PRO A 89 -1.41 -13.71 -5.34
C PRO A 89 -0.61 -13.18 -4.14
N ALA A 90 0.14 -14.06 -3.47
CA ALA A 90 1.09 -13.63 -2.45
C ALA A 90 2.13 -12.67 -3.04
N GLY A 91 2.58 -11.70 -2.25
CA GLY A 91 3.60 -10.73 -2.68
C GLY A 91 3.10 -9.54 -3.52
N THR A 92 1.80 -9.44 -3.83
CA THR A 92 1.26 -8.30 -4.62
C THR A 92 1.02 -7.02 -3.81
N GLY A 93 1.38 -7.00 -2.51
CA GLY A 93 1.33 -5.80 -1.68
C GLY A 93 -0.02 -5.49 -1.02
N LYS A 94 -1.02 -6.38 -1.11
CA LYS A 94 -2.37 -6.17 -0.55
C LYS A 94 -2.36 -5.74 0.92
N THR A 95 -1.80 -6.58 1.80
CA THR A 95 -1.69 -6.27 3.23
C THR A 95 -0.82 -5.05 3.49
N TYR A 96 0.32 -4.95 2.80
CA TYR A 96 1.29 -3.87 3.01
C TYR A 96 0.73 -2.49 2.63
N LEU A 97 0.06 -2.38 1.48
CA LEU A 97 -0.58 -1.13 1.03
C LEU A 97 -1.78 -0.76 1.89
N ALA A 98 -2.58 -1.74 2.34
CA ALA A 98 -3.68 -1.49 3.27
C ALA A 98 -3.18 -0.90 4.60
N MET A 99 -2.13 -1.49 5.17
CA MET A 99 -1.51 -0.98 6.39
C MET A 99 -0.93 0.42 6.21
N ALA A 100 -0.20 0.65 5.11
CA ALA A 100 0.35 1.97 4.79
C ALA A 100 -0.76 3.01 4.66
N MET A 101 -1.88 2.66 4.04
CA MET A 101 -3.03 3.52 3.89
C MET A 101 -3.71 3.82 5.24
N ALA A 102 -3.94 2.80 6.06
CA ALA A 102 -4.52 2.95 7.40
C ALA A 102 -3.66 3.87 8.28
N LEU A 103 -2.35 3.68 8.30
CA LEU A 103 -1.41 4.54 9.03
C LEU A 103 -1.40 5.97 8.49
N THR A 104 -1.53 6.16 7.17
CA THR A 104 -1.65 7.48 6.55
C THR A 104 -2.90 8.21 7.05
N LEU A 105 -4.04 7.52 7.07
CA LEU A 105 -5.32 8.07 7.56
C LEU A 105 -5.28 8.36 9.06
N LEU A 106 -4.62 7.50 9.84
CA LEU A 106 -4.39 7.71 11.27
C LEU A 106 -3.56 9.00 11.51
N LYS A 107 -2.45 9.18 10.79
CA LYS A 107 -1.61 10.38 10.89
C LYS A 107 -2.33 11.65 10.43
N ARG A 108 -3.18 11.55 9.41
CA ARG A 108 -4.07 12.64 8.96
C ARG A 108 -5.25 12.90 9.92
N ARG A 109 -5.36 12.13 11.02
CA ARG A 109 -6.45 12.19 12.00
C ARG A 109 -7.84 11.94 11.40
N VAL A 110 -7.90 11.24 10.27
CA VAL A 110 -9.15 10.81 9.63
C VAL A 110 -9.76 9.63 10.39
N MET A 111 -8.91 8.80 11.02
CA MET A 111 -9.30 7.74 11.93
C MET A 111 -8.56 7.87 13.27
N ARG A 112 -9.11 7.23 14.31
CA ARG A 112 -8.54 7.26 15.68
C ARG A 112 -7.89 5.95 16.10
N ARG A 113 -8.23 4.84 15.44
CA ARG A 113 -7.80 3.51 15.84
C ARG A 113 -7.69 2.59 14.63
N ILE A 114 -6.69 1.71 14.63
CA ILE A 114 -6.49 0.64 13.67
C ILE A 114 -6.62 -0.68 14.43
N VAL A 115 -7.40 -1.61 13.88
CA VAL A 115 -7.46 -2.99 14.39
C VAL A 115 -6.94 -3.91 13.29
N LEU A 116 -5.84 -4.59 13.55
CA LEU A 116 -5.25 -5.57 12.66
C LEU A 116 -5.58 -6.95 13.20
N THR A 117 -6.30 -7.74 12.41
CA THR A 117 -6.57 -9.12 12.77
C THR A 117 -5.99 -10.10 11.78
N ARG A 118 -5.47 -11.21 12.30
CA ARG A 118 -5.12 -12.37 11.51
C ARG A 118 -5.88 -13.57 12.04
N PRO A 119 -6.75 -14.20 11.24
CA PRO A 119 -7.45 -15.38 11.71
C PRO A 119 -6.42 -16.45 12.09
N ALA A 120 -6.56 -17.01 13.28
CA ALA A 120 -5.84 -18.21 13.67
C ALA A 120 -6.38 -19.37 12.83
N VAL A 121 -5.76 -19.62 11.68
CA VAL A 121 -6.10 -20.75 10.83
C VAL A 121 -5.17 -21.89 11.19
N GLU A 122 -5.73 -22.95 11.79
CA GLU A 122 -5.10 -24.27 11.90
C GLU A 122 -4.92 -24.83 10.48
N ALA A 123 -3.77 -24.54 9.88
CA ALA A 123 -3.37 -25.16 8.62
C ALA A 123 -2.92 -26.61 8.90
N GLY A 124 -3.87 -27.49 9.20
CA GLY A 124 -3.67 -28.96 9.13
C GLY A 124 -2.93 -29.63 10.28
N GLU A 125 -2.33 -28.88 11.21
CA GLU A 125 -1.82 -29.43 12.47
C GLU A 125 -2.46 -28.66 13.62
N ALA A 126 -3.04 -29.39 14.57
CA ALA A 126 -3.53 -28.81 15.83
C ALA A 126 -2.45 -27.87 16.40
N LEU A 127 -2.87 -26.83 17.13
CA LEU A 127 -2.04 -25.83 17.83
C LEU A 127 -1.07 -26.43 18.90
N GLY A 128 -0.42 -27.54 18.58
CA GLY A 128 0.13 -28.56 19.47
C GLY A 128 1.58 -28.94 19.17
N PHE A 129 2.27 -28.25 18.25
CA PHE A 129 3.71 -28.50 18.01
C PHE A 129 4.65 -27.38 18.45
N LEU A 130 4.16 -26.19 18.78
CA LEU A 130 4.98 -25.14 19.38
C LEU A 130 4.99 -25.30 20.91
N PRO A 131 6.13 -25.60 21.56
CA PRO A 131 6.21 -25.57 23.01
C PRO A 131 6.02 -24.12 23.50
N GLY A 132 5.33 -23.94 24.63
CA GLY A 132 5.10 -22.62 25.21
C GLY A 132 3.64 -22.32 25.54
N ASP A 133 3.42 -21.13 26.10
CA ASP A 133 2.10 -20.61 26.40
C ASP A 133 1.31 -20.22 25.13
N LEU A 134 0.01 -19.93 25.26
CA LEU A 134 -0.84 -19.59 24.12
C LEU A 134 -0.32 -18.35 23.35
N ARG A 135 0.33 -17.40 24.03
CA ARG A 135 0.88 -16.19 23.40
C ARG A 135 2.12 -16.52 22.60
N GLU A 136 3.02 -17.36 23.12
CA GLU A 136 4.22 -17.83 22.42
C GLU A 136 3.86 -18.61 21.15
N LYS A 137 2.74 -19.33 21.15
CA LYS A 137 2.20 -20.01 19.97
C LYS A 137 1.63 -19.07 18.90
N VAL A 138 1.01 -17.97 19.31
CA VAL A 138 0.36 -17.01 18.39
C VAL A 138 1.36 -15.97 17.86
N ALA A 139 2.41 -15.66 18.64
CA ALA A 139 3.39 -14.63 18.31
C ALA A 139 4.02 -14.74 16.91
N PRO A 140 4.37 -15.94 16.39
CA PRO A 140 4.91 -16.08 15.03
C PRO A 140 3.96 -15.58 13.93
N TYR A 141 2.65 -15.69 14.13
CA TYR A 141 1.64 -15.29 13.15
C TYR A 141 1.43 -13.78 13.10
N LEU A 142 1.65 -13.10 14.23
CA LEU A 142 1.50 -11.65 14.35
C LEU A 142 2.78 -10.89 13.96
N ARG A 143 3.95 -11.54 14.00
CA ARG A 143 5.25 -10.92 13.68
C ARG A 143 5.26 -10.10 12.37
N PRO A 144 4.71 -10.58 11.24
CA PRO A 144 4.70 -9.77 10.01
C PRO A 144 3.93 -8.44 10.12
N LEU A 145 2.94 -8.35 11.03
CA LEU A 145 2.21 -7.11 11.28
C LEU A 145 3.07 -6.13 12.08
N TYR A 146 3.77 -6.61 13.11
CA TYR A 146 4.74 -5.80 13.86
C TYR A 146 5.85 -5.28 12.96
N ASP A 147 6.44 -6.15 12.13
CA ASP A 147 7.52 -5.77 11.21
C ASP A 147 7.06 -4.67 10.24
N ALA A 148 5.85 -4.79 9.68
CA ALA A 148 5.31 -3.78 8.77
C ALA A 148 5.05 -2.42 9.45
N ILE A 149 4.59 -2.41 10.71
CA ILE A 149 4.46 -1.17 11.49
C ILE A 149 5.84 -0.56 11.72
N HIS A 150 6.81 -1.38 12.13
CA HIS A 150 8.18 -0.93 12.35
C HIS A 150 8.88 -0.46 11.09
N ASP A 151 8.49 -0.90 9.90
CA ASP A 151 8.98 -0.40 8.61
C ASP A 151 8.38 0.97 8.26
N MET A 152 7.13 1.22 8.62
CA MET A 152 6.36 2.40 8.19
C MET A 152 6.44 3.57 9.17
N LEU A 153 6.63 3.30 10.46
CA LEU A 153 6.69 4.30 11.54
C LEU A 153 8.07 4.38 12.19
N ASP A 154 8.31 5.49 12.90
CA ASP A 154 9.46 5.60 13.79
C ASP A 154 9.28 4.57 14.93
N PRO A 155 10.34 3.87 15.38
CA PRO A 155 10.21 2.81 16.39
C PRO A 155 9.48 3.26 17.66
N GLU A 156 9.82 4.45 18.15
CA GLU A 156 9.19 5.06 19.33
C GLU A 156 7.71 5.36 19.11
N GLU A 157 7.35 5.83 17.91
CA GLU A 157 5.97 6.17 17.55
C GLU A 157 5.12 4.90 17.40
N GLY A 158 5.65 3.89 16.70
CA GLY A 158 4.98 2.60 16.51
C GLY A 158 4.73 1.89 17.83
N GLN A 159 5.74 1.86 18.71
CA GLN A 159 5.62 1.26 20.04
C GLN A 159 4.54 1.98 20.86
N ARG A 160 4.56 3.32 20.89
CA ARG A 160 3.55 4.11 21.61
C ARG A 160 2.13 3.80 21.12
N TYR A 161 1.91 3.75 19.80
CA TYR A 161 0.60 3.46 19.24
C TYR A 161 0.08 2.05 19.58
N ILE A 162 0.97 1.09 19.77
CA ILE A 162 0.59 -0.26 20.20
C ILE A 162 0.26 -0.24 21.70
N GLU A 163 1.09 0.42 22.52
CA GLU A 163 0.91 0.49 23.98
C GLU A 163 -0.34 1.25 24.41
N ASP A 164 -0.67 2.34 23.73
CA ASP A 164 -1.85 3.16 24.02
C ASP A 164 -3.15 2.62 23.37
N GLY A 165 -3.05 1.53 22.60
CA GLY A 165 -4.18 0.87 21.95
C GLY A 165 -4.70 1.58 20.68
N THR A 166 -3.99 2.60 20.19
CA THR A 166 -4.25 3.22 18.88
C THR A 166 -4.15 2.20 17.74
N ILE A 167 -3.19 1.28 17.83
CA ILE A 167 -3.07 0.12 16.95
C ILE A 167 -3.27 -1.13 17.81
N GLU A 168 -4.41 -1.79 17.63
CA GLU A 168 -4.69 -3.09 18.24
C GLU A 168 -4.34 -4.22 17.28
N ILE A 169 -3.66 -5.25 17.77
CA ILE A 169 -3.31 -6.45 17.01
C ILE A 169 -3.99 -7.64 17.69
N ALA A 170 -4.88 -8.33 16.97
CA ALA A 170 -5.76 -9.38 17.49
C ALA A 170 -5.70 -10.68 16.66
#